data_AF-A0A0G0KBR6-F1
#
_entry.id   AF-A0A0G0KBR6-F1
#
_cell.length_a   1.000
_cell.length_b   1.000
_cell.length_c   1.000
_cell.angle_alpha   90.00
_cell.angle_beta   90.00
_cell.angle_gamma   90.00
#
_symmetry.space_group_name_H-M   'P 1'
#
loop_
_entity.id
_entity.type
_entity.pdbx_description
1 polymer ?
#
loop_
_entity_poly.entity_id
_entity_poly.type
_entity_poly.pdbx_seq_one_letter_code
_entity_poly.pdbx_strand_id
1 'polypeptide(L)'
;LFYLNYDPSKYQNDPNLVRFETNNWVRVLNFDKFYFPDLGDKGTQQKDILERYKDKKILLIGKPGDFPYGGRSLLKINFLDGSPAFEIVDNK
;
A
#
# COMPACT_ATOMS: atom_id res chain seq x y z
N LEU A 1 -7.91 6.23 -2.47
CA LEU A 1 -7.59 7.52 -3.13
C LEU A 1 -8.80 8.15 -3.79
N PHE A 2 -9.51 7.44 -4.67
CA PHE A 2 -10.70 7.98 -5.34
C PHE A 2 -11.76 8.52 -4.38
N TYR A 3 -12.07 7.77 -3.31
CA TYR A 3 -13.00 8.21 -2.25
C TYR A 3 -12.47 9.30 -1.31
N LEU A 4 -11.16 9.59 -1.35
CA LEU A 4 -10.56 10.62 -0.49
C LEU A 4 -10.68 12.02 -1.10
N ASN A 5 -11.19 12.14 -2.34
CA ASN A 5 -11.18 13.39 -3.11
C ASN A 5 -9.80 14.08 -3.06
N TYR A 6 -8.73 13.28 -3.22
CA TYR A 6 -7.37 13.77 -3.12
C TYR A 6 -7.11 14.81 -4.19
N ASP A 7 -6.57 15.97 -3.81
CA ASP A 7 -6.31 17.09 -4.71
C ASP A 7 -5.33 16.66 -5.83
N PRO A 8 -5.74 16.66 -7.10
CA PRO A 8 -4.88 16.26 -8.21
C PRO A 8 -3.64 17.14 -8.34
N SER A 9 -3.73 18.43 -8.00
CA SER A 9 -2.60 19.35 -8.05
C SER A 9 -1.53 18.97 -7.03
N LYS A 10 -1.94 18.51 -5.83
CA LYS A 10 -1.01 18.01 -4.82
C LYS A 10 -0.31 16.75 -5.28
N TYR A 11 -1.03 15.82 -5.91
CA TYR A 11 -0.43 14.59 -6.44
C TYR A 11 0.60 14.90 -7.54
N GLN A 12 0.25 15.78 -8.49
CA GLN A 12 1.10 16.10 -9.63
C GLN A 12 2.41 16.81 -9.23
N ASN A 13 2.38 17.59 -8.14
CA ASN A 13 3.51 18.38 -7.65
C ASN A 13 4.15 17.80 -6.38
N ASP A 14 3.85 16.55 -6.05
CA ASP A 14 4.34 15.93 -4.81
C ASP A 14 5.86 15.67 -4.92
N PRO A 15 6.69 16.20 -4.01
CA PRO A 15 8.14 15.96 -4.02
C PRO A 15 8.52 14.50 -3.79
N ASN A 16 7.61 13.70 -3.22
CA ASN A 16 7.79 12.26 -2.99
C ASN A 16 7.18 11.41 -4.11
N LEU A 17 6.68 12.00 -5.20
CA LEU A 17 6.13 11.24 -6.31
C LEU A 17 7.23 10.45 -7.02
N VAL A 18 7.18 9.12 -6.89
CA VAL A 18 8.00 8.21 -7.69
C VAL A 18 7.08 7.45 -8.62
N ARG A 19 7.31 7.64 -9.92
CA ARG A 19 6.59 6.93 -10.99
C ARG A 19 7.53 6.64 -12.16
N PHE A 20 7.22 5.62 -12.93
CA PHE A 20 7.99 5.23 -14.10
C PHE A 20 7.09 4.63 -15.17
N GLU A 21 7.53 4.73 -16.42
CA GLU A 21 6.80 4.18 -17.57
C GLU A 21 7.28 2.76 -17.89
N THR A 22 6.34 1.84 -18.08
CA THR A 22 6.62 0.48 -18.54
C THR A 22 5.44 -0.07 -19.31
N ASN A 23 5.67 -0.70 -20.46
CA ASN A 23 4.63 -1.32 -21.29
C ASN A 23 3.44 -0.38 -21.61
N ASN A 24 3.70 0.90 -21.89
CA ASN A 24 2.68 1.94 -22.10
C ASN A 24 1.80 2.26 -20.88
N TRP A 25 2.23 1.85 -19.68
CA TRP A 25 1.60 2.21 -18.41
C TRP A 25 2.52 3.11 -17.59
N VAL A 26 1.92 4.07 -16.87
CA VAL A 26 2.59 4.80 -15.79
C VAL A 26 2.36 4.03 -14.49
N ARG A 27 3.43 3.45 -13.94
CA ARG A 27 3.42 2.83 -12.62
C ARG A 27 3.80 3.84 -11.56
N VAL A 28 3.01 3.93 -10.50
CA VAL A 28 3.23 4.83 -9.37
C VAL A 28 3.67 3.98 -8.18
N LEU A 29 4.86 4.27 -7.65
CA LEU A 29 5.42 3.55 -6.51
C LEU A 29 5.05 4.22 -5.19
N ASN A 30 5.21 5.54 -5.09
CA ASN A 30 4.80 6.31 -3.92
C ASN A 30 4.47 7.76 -4.26
N PHE A 31 3.71 8.38 -3.37
CA PHE A 31 3.49 9.81 -3.23
C PHE A 31 2.88 10.09 -1.85
N ASP A 32 3.02 11.30 -1.33
CA ASP A 32 2.57 11.69 0.01
C ASP A 32 2.98 10.65 1.06
N LYS A 33 2.00 10.01 1.70
CA LYS A 33 2.17 8.90 2.66
C LYS A 33 1.86 7.53 2.06
N PHE A 34 1.46 7.45 0.80
CA PHE A 34 1.04 6.22 0.14
C PHE A 34 2.22 5.55 -0.55
N TYR A 35 2.31 4.24 -0.36
CA TYR A 35 3.33 3.39 -0.97
C TYR A 35 2.65 2.14 -1.55
N PHE A 36 2.96 1.83 -2.81
CA PHE A 36 2.36 0.76 -3.61
C PHE A 36 3.45 -0.24 -4.05
N PRO A 37 4.08 -0.95 -3.10
CA PRO A 37 5.11 -1.92 -3.41
C PRO A 37 4.51 -3.14 -4.11
N ASP A 38 5.29 -3.76 -4.99
CA ASP A 38 5.09 -5.16 -5.33
C ASP A 38 5.73 -6.01 -4.22
N LEU A 39 4.93 -6.75 -3.47
CA LEU A 39 5.43 -7.56 -2.34
C LEU A 39 6.23 -8.79 -2.79
N GLY A 40 6.19 -9.15 -4.08
CA GLY A 40 6.98 -10.23 -4.65
C GLY A 40 8.44 -9.86 -4.93
N ASP A 41 8.73 -8.58 -5.10
CA ASP A 41 10.05 -8.08 -5.47
C ASP A 41 11.01 -7.98 -4.27
N LYS A 42 12.30 -8.15 -4.54
CA LYS A 42 13.36 -8.03 -3.52
C LYS A 42 13.47 -6.57 -3.06
N GLY A 43 13.46 -6.33 -1.75
CA GLY A 43 13.56 -4.98 -1.17
C GLY A 43 12.23 -4.26 -1.01
N THR A 44 11.13 -4.91 -1.41
CA THR A 44 9.75 -4.44 -1.28
C THR A 44 8.84 -5.47 -0.62
N GLN A 45 9.39 -6.59 -0.12
CA GLN A 45 8.64 -7.56 0.67
C GLN A 45 8.15 -6.92 1.97
N GLN A 46 7.10 -7.48 2.57
CA GLN A 46 6.55 -6.96 3.83
C GLN A 46 7.64 -6.73 4.89
N LYS A 47 8.53 -7.72 5.11
CA LYS A 47 9.63 -7.61 6.08
C LYS A 47 10.57 -6.43 5.80
N ASP A 48 10.86 -6.16 4.53
CA ASP A 48 11.77 -5.10 4.12
C ASP A 48 11.14 -3.72 4.41
N ILE A 49 9.82 -3.63 4.22
CA ILE A 49 9.02 -2.44 4.53
C ILE A 49 8.96 -2.21 6.04
N LEU A 50 8.69 -3.27 6.81
CA LEU A 50 8.60 -3.19 8.27
C LEU A 50 9.94 -2.76 8.89
N GLU A 51 11.08 -3.27 8.40
CA GLU A 51 12.40 -2.83 8.88
C GLU A 51 12.69 -1.38 8.48
N ARG A 52 12.41 -1.01 7.22
CA ARG A 52 12.63 0.37 6.72
C ARG A 52 11.86 1.41 7.53
N TYR A 53 10.69 1.05 8.04
CA TYR A 53 9.76 1.96 8.71
C TYR A 53 9.44 1.54 10.16
N LYS A 54 10.37 0.85 10.83
CA LYS A 54 10.14 0.26 12.17
C LYS A 54 9.66 1.24 13.25
N ASP A 55 10.07 2.50 13.15
CA ASP A 55 9.69 3.56 14.11
C ASP A 55 8.43 4.34 13.69
N LYS A 56 7.74 3.89 12.63
CA LYS A 56 6.53 4.53 12.11
C LYS A 56 5.31 3.64 12.38
N LYS A 57 4.13 4.27 12.42
CA LYS A 57 2.86 3.56 12.36
C LYS A 57 2.49 3.38 10.89
N ILE A 58 2.23 2.14 10.49
CA ILE A 58 1.94 1.77 9.11
C ILE A 58 0.60 1.05 9.07
N LEU A 59 -0.22 1.38 8.08
CA LEU A 59 -1.38 0.60 7.69
C LEU A 59 -1.04 -0.16 6.42
N LEU A 60 -1.09 -1.49 6.51
CA LEU A 60 -0.93 -2.40 5.41
C LEU A 60 -2.31 -2.76 4.87
N ILE A 61 -2.52 -2.59 3.57
CA ILE A 61 -3.79 -2.86 2.89
C ILE A 61 -3.50 -3.74 1.68
N GLY A 62 -4.10 -4.93 1.64
CA GLY A 62 -3.76 -5.96 0.67
C GLY A 62 -4.74 -7.12 0.73
N LYS A 63 -4.52 -8.13 -0.11
CA LYS A 63 -5.34 -9.33 -0.14
C LYS A 63 -5.12 -10.17 1.13
N PRO A 64 -6.08 -11.02 1.51
CA PRO A 64 -5.85 -11.98 2.58
C PRO A 64 -4.60 -12.82 2.32
N GLY A 65 -3.71 -12.87 3.31
CA GLY A 65 -2.43 -13.61 3.21
C GLY A 65 -1.24 -12.79 2.71
N ASP A 66 -1.43 -11.56 2.23
CA ASP A 66 -0.31 -10.70 1.79
C ASP A 66 0.63 -10.28 2.95
N PHE A 67 0.14 -10.35 4.19
CA PHE A 67 0.83 -9.83 5.38
C PHE A 67 1.10 -10.88 6.46
N PRO A 68 1.89 -11.93 6.19
CA PRO A 68 2.17 -12.99 7.16
C PRO A 68 2.94 -12.52 8.41
N TYR A 69 3.64 -11.38 8.33
CA TYR A 69 4.40 -10.78 9.43
C TYR A 69 3.72 -9.54 10.01
N GLY A 70 2.44 -9.34 9.69
CA GLY A 70 1.68 -8.16 10.10
C GLY A 70 1.25 -8.23 11.56
N GLY A 71 0.82 -7.08 12.07
CA GLY A 71 0.19 -6.95 13.37
C GLY A 71 -1.27 -7.40 13.37
N ARG A 72 -2.07 -6.78 14.22
CA ARG A 72 -3.48 -7.13 14.38
C ARG A 72 -4.28 -6.80 13.12
N SER A 73 -5.13 -7.74 12.68
CA SER A 73 -6.15 -7.44 11.67
C SER A 73 -7.16 -6.44 12.24
N LEU A 74 -7.22 -5.25 11.64
CA LEU A 74 -8.09 -4.16 12.08
C LEU A 74 -9.45 -4.23 11.41
N LEU A 75 -9.46 -4.54 10.11
CA LEU A 75 -10.68 -4.60 9.30
C LEU A 75 -10.52 -5.59 8.16
N LYS A 76 -11.59 -6.33 7.87
CA LYS A 76 -11.71 -7.15 6.66
C LYS A 76 -12.88 -6.62 5.84
N ILE A 77 -12.63 -6.41 4.56
CA ILE A 77 -13.66 -6.00 3.60
C ILE A 77 -13.91 -7.18 2.69
N ASN A 78 -15.20 -7.53 2.53
CA ASN A 78 -15.64 -8.59 1.64
C ASN A 78 -16.24 -8.00 0.37
N PHE A 79 -16.17 -8.77 -0.72
CA PHE A 79 -17.01 -8.55 -1.90
C PHE A 79 -18.49 -8.82 -1.57
N LEU A 80 -19.37 -8.49 -2.50
CA LEU A 80 -20.82 -8.67 -2.32
C LEU A 80 -21.24 -10.13 -2.17
N ASP A 81 -20.42 -11.07 -2.66
CA ASP A 81 -20.62 -12.51 -2.50
C ASP A 81 -20.14 -13.05 -1.13
N GLY A 82 -19.65 -12.18 -0.26
CA GLY A 82 -19.11 -12.54 1.05
C GLY A 82 -17.67 -13.04 1.04
N SER A 83 -17.05 -13.20 -0.13
CA SER A 83 -15.64 -13.58 -0.22
C SER A 83 -14.72 -12.42 0.19
N PRO A 84 -13.56 -12.67 0.83
CA PRO A 84 -12.67 -11.60 1.26
C PRO A 84 -12.06 -10.83 0.08
N ALA A 85 -12.16 -9.50 0.10
CA ALA A 85 -11.58 -8.63 -0.91
C ALA A 85 -10.19 -8.15 -0.49
N PHE A 86 -10.10 -7.49 0.66
CA PHE A 86 -8.84 -7.03 1.24
C PHE A 86 -8.93 -6.90 2.75
N GLU A 87 -7.77 -6.94 3.39
CA GLU A 87 -7.60 -6.78 4.82
C GLU A 87 -6.77 -5.53 5.11
N ILE A 88 -7.08 -4.90 6.23
CA ILE A 88 -6.30 -3.78 6.79
C ILE A 88 -5.64 -4.29 8.07
N VAL A 89 -4.32 -4.18 8.10
CA VAL A 89 -3.48 -4.69 9.19
C VAL A 89 -2.54 -3.56 9.63
N ASP A 90 -2.28 -3.44 10.92
CA ASP A 90 -1.23 -2.55 11.40
C ASP A 90 0.13 -3.25 11.48
N ASN A 91 1.18 -2.49 11.76
CA ASN A 91 2.52 -3.03 11.95
C ASN A 91 2.86 -3.30 13.43
N LYS A 92 1.87 -3.49 14.32
CA LYS A 92 2.07 -3.62 15.76
C LYS A 92 1.40 -4.83 16.39
#